data_AF-A0A9X6YJ21-F1
#
_entry.id   AF-A0A9X6YJ21-F1
#
_cell.length_a   1.000
_cell.length_b   1.000
_cell.length_c   1.000
_cell.angle_alpha   90.00
_cell.angle_beta   90.00
_cell.angle_gamma   90.00
#
_symmetry.space_group_name_H-M   'P 1'
#
loop_
_entity.id
_entity.type
_entity.pdbx_description
1 polymer ?
#
loop_
_entity_poly.entity_id
_entity_poly.type
_entity_poly.pdbx_seq_one_letter_code
_entity_poly.pdbx_strand_id
1 'polypeptide(L)'
;MKKNNFMRLTDILDGLIERIEFLNEKLGMQIVSCFENDGKNSRIGYTINTISGLCHVTMLYKRNDFGDYAILEDDWTVEYIENGNTQGGFKTIEDTVNYILTKELENKVITGWLGGDYDTLGIFDSQLDAERGIFPTKTLSELVEEFKGKKVKITIAVDID
;
A
#
# COMPACT_ATOMS: atom_id res chain seq x y z
N MET A 1 11.12 -14.24 32.11
CA MET A 1 11.72 -13.92 30.80
C MET A 1 11.09 -14.84 29.76
N LYS A 2 10.39 -14.31 28.75
CA LYS A 2 10.03 -15.12 27.57
C LYS A 2 11.35 -15.55 26.90
N LYS A 3 11.53 -16.85 26.65
CA LYS A 3 12.68 -17.32 25.85
C LYS A 3 12.51 -16.75 24.45
N ASN A 4 13.41 -15.86 24.04
CA ASN A 4 13.52 -15.46 22.64
C ASN A 4 14.04 -16.68 21.87
N ASN A 5 13.15 -17.33 21.12
CA ASN A 5 13.51 -18.45 20.29
C ASN A 5 14.23 -17.90 19.06
N PHE A 6 15.51 -18.20 18.93
CA PHE A 6 16.29 -17.81 17.76
C PHE A 6 16.01 -18.80 16.63
N MET A 7 15.80 -18.28 15.43
CA MET A 7 15.45 -19.03 14.22
C MET A 7 16.41 -18.67 13.10
N ARG A 8 16.68 -19.61 12.19
CA ARG A 8 17.50 -19.32 11.01
C ARG A 8 16.72 -18.43 10.06
N LEU A 9 17.43 -17.60 9.30
CA LEU A 9 16.81 -16.75 8.28
C LEU A 9 15.99 -17.58 7.28
N THR A 10 16.49 -18.75 6.88
CA THR A 10 15.80 -19.66 5.95
C THR A 10 14.44 -20.07 6.49
N ASP A 11 14.36 -20.47 7.76
CA ASP A 11 13.12 -20.94 8.37
C ASP A 11 12.08 -19.81 8.44
N ILE A 12 12.55 -18.58 8.68
CA ILE A 12 11.69 -17.38 8.68
C ILE A 12 11.20 -17.10 7.26
N LEU A 13 12.10 -17.06 6.27
CA LEU A 13 11.77 -16.75 4.88
C LEU A 13 10.86 -17.80 4.27
N ASP A 14 11.10 -19.09 4.51
CA ASP A 14 10.24 -20.18 4.03
C ASP A 14 8.80 -20.01 4.54
N GLY A 15 8.64 -19.70 5.84
CA GLY A 15 7.32 -19.42 6.42
C GLY A 15 6.62 -18.16 5.88
N LEU A 16 7.40 -17.18 5.37
CA LEU A 16 6.84 -16.02 4.67
C LEU A 16 6.45 -16.39 3.23
N ILE A 17 7.31 -17.11 2.52
CA ILE A 17 7.11 -17.53 1.12
C ILE A 17 5.85 -18.39 0.99
N GLU A 18 5.60 -19.30 1.92
CA GLU A 18 4.38 -20.13 1.96
C GLU A 18 3.08 -19.29 1.99
N ARG A 19 3.14 -18.03 2.45
CA ARG A 19 1.98 -17.14 2.54
C ARG A 19 1.85 -16.19 1.35
N ILE A 20 2.86 -16.06 0.50
CA ILE A 20 2.87 -15.07 -0.59
C ILE A 20 1.71 -15.29 -1.57
N GLU A 21 1.44 -16.53 -1.98
CA GLU A 21 0.33 -16.82 -2.91
C GLU A 21 -1.02 -16.36 -2.34
N PHE A 22 -1.31 -16.72 -1.09
CA PHE A 22 -2.52 -16.29 -0.40
C PHE A 22 -2.64 -14.76 -0.29
N LEU A 23 -1.54 -14.08 0.05
CA LEU A 23 -1.54 -12.63 0.18
C LEU A 23 -1.70 -11.94 -1.18
N ASN A 24 -1.07 -12.47 -2.24
CA ASN A 24 -1.25 -11.99 -3.62
C ASN A 24 -2.71 -12.09 -4.06
N GLU A 25 -3.37 -13.22 -3.82
CA GLU A 25 -4.79 -13.40 -4.14
C GLU A 25 -5.69 -12.44 -3.36
N LYS A 26 -5.41 -12.24 -2.07
CA LYS A 26 -6.23 -11.39 -1.20
C LYS A 26 -6.07 -9.89 -1.49
N LEU A 27 -4.85 -9.45 -1.81
CA LEU A 27 -4.55 -8.05 -2.09
C LEU A 27 -4.76 -7.68 -3.56
N GLY A 28 -4.69 -8.65 -4.48
CA GLY A 28 -4.59 -8.38 -5.92
C GLY A 28 -3.32 -7.60 -6.27
N MET A 29 -2.30 -7.65 -5.42
CA MET A 29 -1.04 -6.90 -5.54
C MET A 29 0.13 -7.87 -5.64
N GLN A 30 1.24 -7.43 -6.23
CA GLN A 30 2.47 -8.22 -6.29
C GLN A 30 3.21 -8.12 -4.96
N ILE A 31 3.54 -9.26 -4.38
CA ILE A 31 4.21 -9.38 -3.09
C ILE A 31 5.47 -10.25 -3.22
N VAL A 32 6.54 -9.80 -2.60
CA VAL A 32 7.80 -10.55 -2.47
C VAL A 32 8.28 -10.50 -1.02
N SER A 33 9.03 -11.50 -0.58
CA SER A 33 9.69 -11.44 0.74
C SER A 33 10.76 -10.35 0.75
N CYS A 34 10.91 -9.64 1.87
CA CYS A 34 11.95 -8.64 2.07
C CYS A 34 12.80 -8.91 3.32
N PHE A 35 14.05 -8.49 3.24
CA PHE A 35 15.02 -8.58 4.32
C PHE A 35 15.93 -7.35 4.29
N GLU A 36 15.93 -6.59 5.38
CA GLU A 36 16.79 -5.43 5.58
C GLU A 36 17.58 -5.60 6.88
N ASN A 37 18.85 -5.19 6.87
CA ASN A 37 19.72 -5.30 8.03
C ASN A 37 20.58 -4.04 8.16
N ASP A 38 20.45 -3.35 9.29
CA ASP A 38 21.21 -2.13 9.61
C ASP A 38 22.48 -2.41 10.45
N GLY A 39 22.79 -3.69 10.68
CA GLY A 39 23.93 -4.17 11.46
C GLY A 39 23.63 -4.39 12.95
N LYS A 40 22.55 -3.83 13.49
CA LYS A 40 22.10 -4.06 14.89
C LYS A 40 20.78 -4.80 14.95
N ASN A 41 19.85 -4.40 14.09
CA ASN A 41 18.54 -4.99 13.95
C ASN A 41 18.31 -5.41 12.50
N SER A 42 17.34 -6.29 12.30
CA SER A 42 16.92 -6.67 10.97
C SER A 42 15.41 -6.59 10.87
N ARG A 43 14.93 -6.09 9.73
CA ARG A 43 13.52 -6.08 9.39
C ARG A 43 13.28 -7.18 8.37
N ILE A 44 12.36 -8.08 8.68
CA ILE A 44 12.08 -9.24 7.84
C ILE A 44 10.56 -9.30 7.63
N GLY A 45 10.13 -9.50 6.40
CA GLY A 45 8.71 -9.53 6.06
C GLY A 45 8.48 -9.50 4.55
N TYR A 46 7.66 -8.56 4.09
CA TYR A 46 7.24 -8.45 2.69
C TYR A 46 7.48 -7.05 2.12
N THR A 47 7.74 -6.99 0.82
CA THR A 47 7.57 -5.80 -0.01
C THR A 47 6.32 -6.02 -0.87
N ILE A 48 5.42 -5.04 -0.86
CA ILE A 48 4.14 -5.06 -1.58
C ILE A 48 4.16 -3.90 -2.57
N ASN A 49 3.85 -4.18 -3.83
CA ASN A 49 3.66 -3.17 -4.86
C ASN A 49 2.18 -2.72 -4.86
N THR A 50 1.90 -1.58 -4.24
CA THR A 50 0.55 -0.99 -4.16
C THR A 50 0.34 0.03 -5.28
N ILE A 51 -0.87 0.57 -5.39
CA ILE A 51 -1.19 1.63 -6.37
C ILE A 51 -0.42 2.91 -6.02
N SER A 52 -0.21 3.14 -4.72
CA SER A 52 0.46 4.34 -4.19
C SER A 52 1.98 4.23 -4.15
N GLY A 53 2.55 3.07 -4.50
CA GLY A 53 3.98 2.80 -4.50
C GLY A 53 4.38 1.51 -3.77
N LEU A 54 5.64 1.43 -3.36
CA LEU A 54 6.19 0.29 -2.63
C LEU A 54 5.96 0.44 -1.13
N CYS A 55 5.47 -0.63 -0.54
CA CYS A 55 5.22 -0.73 0.89
C CYS A 55 6.01 -1.89 1.51
N HIS A 56 6.71 -1.64 2.61
CA HIS A 56 7.35 -2.66 3.43
C HIS A 56 6.45 -3.04 4.60
N VAL A 57 6.20 -4.34 4.77
CA VAL A 57 5.44 -4.92 5.87
C VAL A 57 6.37 -5.86 6.63
N THR A 58 6.90 -5.40 7.76
CA THR A 58 8.03 -6.09 8.43
C THR A 58 7.83 -6.23 9.94
N MET A 59 8.47 -7.23 10.52
CA MET A 59 8.71 -7.30 11.97
C MET A 59 10.18 -7.02 12.27
N LEU A 60 10.44 -6.54 13.48
CA LEU A 60 11.80 -6.24 13.95
C LEU A 60 12.43 -7.46 14.63
N TYR A 61 13.64 -7.80 14.20
CA TYR A 61 14.42 -8.92 14.71
C TYR A 61 15.76 -8.45 15.26
N LYS A 62 16.23 -9.14 16.30
CA LYS A 62 17.61 -9.10 16.75
C LYS A 62 18.38 -10.29 16.22
N ARG A 63 19.55 -10.04 15.65
CA ARG A 63 20.50 -11.07 15.21
C ARG A 63 21.47 -11.43 16.34
N ASN A 64 21.78 -12.71 16.52
CA ASN A 64 22.85 -13.16 17.42
C ASN A 64 24.20 -13.33 16.69
N ASP A 65 25.25 -13.66 17.43
CA ASP A 65 26.61 -13.85 16.88
C ASP A 65 26.71 -15.06 15.93
N PHE A 66 25.76 -16.01 16.01
CA PHE A 66 25.67 -17.18 15.14
C PHE A 66 24.89 -16.90 13.85
N GLY A 67 24.30 -15.71 13.73
CA GLY A 67 23.51 -15.30 12.59
C GLY A 67 22.05 -15.74 12.61
N ASP A 68 21.54 -16.23 13.75
CA ASP A 68 20.12 -16.50 13.94
C ASP A 68 19.38 -15.26 14.42
N TYR A 69 18.05 -15.26 14.26
CA TYR A 69 17.18 -14.12 14.49
C TYR A 69 16.10 -14.43 15.52
N ALA A 70 15.85 -13.48 16.42
CA ALA A 70 14.72 -13.54 17.33
C ALA A 70 13.90 -12.26 17.22
N ILE A 71 12.57 -12.40 17.27
CA ILE A 71 11.63 -11.28 17.25
C ILE A 71 11.94 -10.36 18.44
N LEU A 72 12.14 -9.07 18.15
CA LEU A 72 12.34 -8.01 19.14
C LEU A 72 11.00 -7.46 19.62
N GLU A 73 10.09 -7.23 18.67
CA GLU A 73 8.76 -6.64 18.87
C GLU A 73 7.71 -7.54 18.21
N ASP A 74 6.70 -7.94 18.99
CA ASP A 74 5.64 -8.87 18.57
C ASP A 74 4.49 -8.12 17.89
N ASP A 75 4.85 -7.34 16.88
CA ASP A 75 3.95 -6.61 15.99
C ASP A 75 4.62 -6.32 14.64
N TRP A 76 3.77 -6.17 13.63
CA TRP A 76 4.13 -5.79 12.29
C TRP A 76 4.08 -4.28 12.13
N THR A 77 4.93 -3.79 11.25
CA THR A 77 5.02 -2.39 10.85
C THR A 77 4.88 -2.28 9.35
N VAL A 78 4.11 -1.29 8.91
CA VAL A 78 3.86 -0.93 7.51
C VAL A 78 4.58 0.39 7.24
N GLU A 79 5.46 0.43 6.24
CA GLU A 79 6.22 1.61 5.83
C GLU A 79 6.07 1.83 4.32
N TYR A 80 5.60 3.02 3.93
CA TYR A 80 5.54 3.44 2.53
C TYR A 80 6.86 4.10 2.14
N ILE A 81 7.58 3.52 1.19
CA ILE A 81 8.96 3.91 0.88
C ILE A 81 9.03 5.33 0.31
N GLU A 82 8.05 5.71 -0.51
CA GLU A 82 8.04 6.97 -1.25
C GLU A 82 7.90 8.20 -0.35
N ASN A 83 7.22 8.05 0.79
CA ASN A 83 6.90 9.17 1.68
C ASN A 83 7.39 8.97 3.12
N GLY A 84 7.96 7.80 3.44
CA GLY A 84 8.45 7.45 4.77
C GLY A 84 7.36 7.29 5.83
N ASN A 85 6.07 7.29 5.44
CA ASN A 85 4.98 7.11 6.38
C ASN A 85 5.04 5.69 6.95
N THR A 86 5.10 5.62 8.28
CA THR A 86 5.23 4.36 9.00
C THR A 86 4.10 4.21 10.01
N GLN A 87 3.50 3.02 10.06
CA GLN A 87 2.47 2.64 11.03
C GLN A 87 2.81 1.27 11.62
N GLY A 88 3.00 1.21 12.94
CA GLY A 88 3.23 -0.04 13.69
C GLY A 88 2.00 -0.49 14.48
N GLY A 89 2.17 -1.55 15.29
CA GLY A 89 1.17 -2.04 16.24
C GLY A 89 0.27 -3.17 15.73
N PHE A 90 0.48 -3.66 14.50
CA PHE A 90 -0.38 -4.68 13.91
C PHE A 90 -0.03 -6.08 14.44
N LYS A 91 -1.01 -6.85 14.90
CA LYS A 91 -0.74 -8.17 15.53
C LYS A 91 -0.68 -9.30 14.53
N THR A 92 -1.31 -9.14 13.39
CA THR A 92 -1.35 -10.14 12.33
C THR A 92 -1.01 -9.52 10.98
N ILE A 93 -0.62 -10.36 10.03
CA ILE A 93 -0.46 -9.93 8.63
C ILE A 93 -1.83 -9.54 8.06
N GLU A 94 -2.92 -10.16 8.51
CA GLU A 94 -4.27 -9.77 8.10
C GLU A 94 -4.62 -8.34 8.51
N ASP A 95 -4.17 -7.88 9.68
CA ASP A 95 -4.34 -6.49 10.12
C ASP A 95 -3.60 -5.52 9.21
N THR A 96 -2.36 -5.86 8.81
CA THR A 96 -1.56 -5.02 7.89
C THR A 96 -2.17 -4.99 6.50
N VAL A 97 -2.65 -6.13 5.98
CA VAL A 97 -3.38 -6.24 4.72
C VAL A 97 -4.63 -5.36 4.73
N ASN A 98 -5.46 -5.44 5.77
CA ASN A 98 -6.66 -4.64 5.88
C ASN A 98 -6.34 -3.14 5.96
N TYR A 99 -5.28 -2.76 6.66
CA TYR A 99 -4.80 -1.40 6.72
C TYR A 99 -4.37 -0.87 5.35
N ILE A 100 -3.56 -1.65 4.61
CA ILE A 100 -3.10 -1.29 3.26
C ILE A 100 -4.30 -1.16 2.33
N LEU A 101 -5.20 -2.15 2.29
CA LEU A 101 -6.42 -2.07 1.48
C LEU A 101 -7.25 -0.83 1.82
N THR A 102 -7.42 -0.52 3.11
CA THR A 102 -8.15 0.69 3.52
C THR A 102 -7.46 1.96 3.01
N LYS A 103 -6.13 2.04 3.10
CA LYS A 103 -5.34 3.17 2.61
C LYS A 103 -5.38 3.31 1.09
N GLU A 104 -5.31 2.20 0.36
CA GLU A 104 -5.41 2.20 -1.09
C GLU A 104 -6.86 2.47 -1.55
N LEU A 105 -7.88 2.01 -0.80
CA LEU A 105 -9.29 2.33 -1.06
C LEU A 105 -9.64 3.79 -0.74
N GLU A 106 -8.95 4.42 0.22
CA GLU A 106 -9.03 5.87 0.45
C GLU A 106 -8.52 6.64 -0.79
N ASN A 107 -7.61 6.06 -1.59
CA ASN A 107 -7.14 6.62 -2.85
C ASN A 107 -8.04 6.19 -4.01
N LYS A 108 -9.17 6.89 -4.15
CA LYS A 108 -10.03 6.75 -5.33
C LYS A 108 -9.36 7.32 -6.57
N VAL A 109 -8.90 6.43 -7.45
CA VAL A 109 -8.40 6.78 -8.78
C VAL A 109 -9.56 6.77 -9.77
N ILE A 110 -9.78 7.89 -10.45
CA ILE A 110 -10.73 8.02 -11.55
C ILE A 110 -9.93 8.46 -12.77
N THR A 111 -9.97 7.65 -13.83
CA THR A 111 -9.23 7.88 -15.07
C THR A 111 -10.18 8.27 -16.19
N GLY A 112 -9.74 9.21 -17.03
CA GLY A 112 -10.42 9.60 -18.26
C GLY A 112 -10.02 11.02 -18.66
N TRP A 113 -10.65 11.52 -19.72
CA TRP A 113 -10.40 12.86 -20.23
C TRP A 113 -11.15 13.89 -19.40
N LEU A 114 -10.44 14.81 -18.77
CA LEU A 114 -11.04 15.94 -18.06
C LEU A 114 -11.50 16.98 -19.09
N GLY A 115 -12.78 17.34 -19.10
CA GLY A 115 -13.35 18.27 -20.07
C GLY A 115 -14.65 18.90 -19.60
N GLY A 116 -15.33 19.59 -20.52
CA GLY A 116 -16.57 20.33 -20.22
C GLY A 116 -16.34 21.74 -19.65
N ASP A 117 -17.44 22.48 -19.56
CA ASP A 117 -17.53 23.81 -18.95
C ASP A 117 -17.98 23.73 -17.49
N TYR A 118 -18.32 24.84 -16.86
CA TYR A 118 -18.68 24.85 -15.43
C TYR A 118 -19.84 23.90 -15.09
N ASP A 119 -20.83 23.75 -15.98
CA ASP A 119 -22.02 22.94 -15.75
C ASP A 119 -21.82 21.47 -16.16
N THR A 120 -20.81 21.20 -16.99
CA THR A 120 -20.52 19.87 -17.56
C THR A 120 -19.13 19.33 -17.19
N LEU A 121 -18.40 20.03 -16.32
CA LEU A 121 -17.03 19.67 -15.92
C LEU A 121 -17.04 18.27 -15.36
N GLY A 122 -16.26 17.38 -15.93
CA GLY A 122 -16.31 15.96 -15.59
C GLY A 122 -15.26 15.13 -16.30
N ILE A 123 -15.38 13.82 -16.13
CA ILE A 123 -14.54 12.81 -16.76
C ILE A 123 -15.29 12.21 -17.94
N PHE A 124 -14.63 12.15 -19.08
CA PHE A 124 -15.14 11.63 -20.35
C PHE A 124 -14.29 10.45 -20.81
N ASP A 125 -14.91 9.52 -21.53
CA ASP A 125 -14.22 8.35 -22.07
C ASP A 125 -13.36 8.71 -23.30
N SER A 126 -13.66 9.82 -23.98
CA SER A 126 -12.96 10.26 -25.19
C SER A 126 -12.48 11.72 -25.09
N GLN A 127 -11.31 12.00 -25.70
CA GLN A 127 -10.76 13.35 -25.78
C GLN A 127 -11.72 14.32 -26.50
N LEU A 128 -12.32 13.86 -27.61
CA LEU A 128 -13.18 14.70 -28.44
C LEU A 128 -14.45 15.13 -27.69
N ASP A 129 -15.02 14.24 -26.88
CA ASP A 129 -16.22 14.55 -26.10
C ASP A 129 -15.88 15.46 -24.92
N ALA A 130 -14.72 15.26 -24.29
CA ALA A 130 -14.18 16.17 -23.28
C ALA A 130 -13.99 17.60 -23.84
N GLU A 131 -13.38 17.73 -25.03
CA GLU A 131 -13.17 19.02 -25.69
C GLU A 131 -14.49 19.73 -26.04
N ARG A 132 -15.53 18.96 -26.36
CA ARG A 132 -16.87 19.49 -26.70
C ARG A 132 -17.78 19.67 -25.49
N GLY A 133 -17.46 19.08 -24.35
CA GLY A 133 -18.30 19.10 -23.15
C GLY A 133 -19.60 18.29 -23.28
N ILE A 134 -19.62 17.26 -24.13
CA ILE A 134 -20.86 16.52 -24.45
C ILE A 134 -20.91 15.21 -23.67
N PHE A 135 -21.87 15.07 -22.75
CA PHE A 135 -22.16 13.85 -21.97
C PHE A 135 -20.97 13.30 -21.16
N PRO A 136 -20.58 13.95 -20.04
CA PRO A 136 -19.59 13.38 -19.13
C PRO A 136 -20.07 12.03 -18.57
N THR A 137 -19.15 11.08 -18.44
CA THR A 137 -19.39 9.79 -17.77
C THR A 137 -19.69 10.01 -16.29
N LYS A 138 -18.99 10.97 -15.67
CA LYS A 138 -19.27 11.49 -14.33
C LYS A 138 -18.95 12.97 -14.28
N THR A 139 -19.87 13.76 -13.76
CA THR A 139 -19.63 15.18 -13.47
C THR A 139 -18.76 15.34 -12.23
N LEU A 140 -18.02 16.45 -12.13
CA LEU A 140 -17.20 16.77 -10.97
C LEU A 140 -18.03 16.80 -9.69
N SER A 141 -19.27 17.29 -9.76
CA SER A 141 -20.19 17.33 -8.62
C SER A 141 -20.49 15.92 -8.09
N GLU A 142 -20.79 14.97 -8.98
CA GLU A 142 -20.98 13.56 -8.61
C GLU A 142 -19.71 12.93 -8.03
N LEU A 143 -18.54 13.27 -8.58
CA LEU A 143 -17.26 12.75 -8.10
C LEU A 143 -16.93 13.22 -6.68
N VAL A 144 -17.30 14.45 -6.32
CA VAL A 144 -16.95 15.05 -5.02
C VAL A 144 -18.05 14.96 -3.97
N GLU A 145 -19.28 14.57 -4.32
CA GLU A 145 -20.43 14.59 -3.40
C GLU A 145 -20.18 13.74 -2.14
N GLU A 146 -19.49 12.61 -2.25
CA GLU A 146 -19.17 11.75 -1.09
C GLU A 146 -18.19 12.39 -0.08
N PHE A 147 -17.50 13.44 -0.51
CA PHE A 147 -16.52 14.19 0.29
C PHE A 147 -17.07 15.49 0.85
N LYS A 148 -18.35 15.79 0.62
CA LYS A 148 -19.00 17.01 1.07
C LYS A 148 -18.86 17.21 2.58
N GLY A 149 -18.37 18.40 2.95
CA GLY A 149 -18.13 18.77 4.35
C GLY A 149 -16.84 18.21 4.96
N LYS A 150 -16.02 17.48 4.20
CA LYS A 150 -14.72 16.94 4.65
C LYS A 150 -13.57 17.77 4.10
N LYS A 151 -12.47 17.87 4.85
CA LYS A 151 -11.21 18.43 4.34
C LYS A 151 -10.55 17.38 3.44
N VAL A 152 -10.36 17.70 2.16
CA VAL A 152 -9.76 16.79 1.17
C VAL A 152 -8.51 17.37 0.53
N LYS A 153 -7.64 16.48 0.05
CA LYS A 153 -6.54 16.79 -0.87
C LYS A 153 -6.84 16.08 -2.19
N ILE A 154 -6.92 16.82 -3.28
CA ILE A 154 -7.15 16.28 -4.63
C ILE A 154 -5.84 16.39 -5.40
N THR A 155 -5.47 15.32 -6.11
CA THR A 155 -4.29 15.28 -6.99
C THR A 155 -4.75 14.98 -8.40
N ILE A 156 -4.31 15.80 -9.36
CA ILE A 156 -4.55 15.61 -10.79
C ILE A 156 -3.19 15.34 -11.43
N ALA A 157 -3.06 14.20 -12.10
CA ALA A 157 -1.90 13.84 -12.91
C ALA A 157 -2.30 13.88 -14.39
N VAL A 158 -1.40 14.34 -15.25
CA VAL A 158 -1.57 14.35 -16.70
C VAL A 158 -0.61 13.33 -17.27
N ASP A 159 -1.12 12.29 -17.92
CA ASP A 159 -0.29 11.39 -18.72
C ASP A 159 0.06 12.09 -20.03
N ILE A 160 1.37 12.25 -20.27
CA ILE A 160 1.91 12.81 -21.50
C ILE A 160 2.55 11.64 -22.24
N ASP A 161 1.84 11.10 -23.22
CA ASP A 161 2.41 10.19 -24.23
C ASP A 161 3.39 10.95 -25.16
#